data_AF-A0A524M0S7-F1
#
_entry.id   AF-A0A524M0S7-F1
#
_cell.length_a   1.000
_cell.length_b   1.000
_cell.length_c   1.000
_cell.angle_alpha   90.00
_cell.angle_beta   90.00
_cell.angle_gamma   90.00
#
_symmetry.space_group_name_H-M   'P 1'
#
loop_
_entity.id
_entity.type
_entity.pdbx_description
1 polymer ?
#
loop_
_entity_poly.entity_id
_entity_poly.type
_entity_poly.pdbx_seq_one_letter_code
_entity_poly.pdbx_strand_id
1 'polypeptide(L)'
;MKCQICGKTSGYYPICKEHYKMSTRGEVAKCKLCGKWYLTSTGCSSCEGKKSEQESKWAPDTPESVRRWMDENRPDIFPAFRHIFLEGVDLSDFARRLVSRAEQSVLVINPFVNKGHVSNELFKVCEKNIEISVITRSPDSQKYIDFHEKLKEAGIELVYNETIHAKVIMVDDSVVVVSSMNMYAHSSGGGVWEAG
;
A
#
# COMPACT_ATOMS: atom_id res chain seq x y z
N MET A 1 -21.06 18.94 10.30
CA MET A 1 -20.89 19.14 8.85
C MET A 1 -22.01 18.45 8.07
N LYS A 2 -22.36 18.91 6.86
CA LYS A 2 -23.31 18.23 5.96
C LYS A 2 -22.54 17.34 4.97
N CYS A 3 -23.12 16.19 4.63
CA CYS A 3 -22.57 15.27 3.65
C CYS A 3 -22.47 15.97 2.29
N GLN A 4 -21.29 15.90 1.67
CA GLN A 4 -21.05 16.54 0.37
C GLN A 4 -21.83 15.92 -0.80
N ILE A 5 -22.37 14.70 -0.62
CA ILE A 5 -23.12 13.98 -1.66
C ILE A 5 -24.64 14.20 -1.52
N CYS A 6 -25.20 13.98 -0.31
CA CYS A 6 -26.66 14.05 -0.10
C CYS A 6 -27.11 15.15 0.86
N GLY A 7 -26.21 15.96 1.41
CA GLY A 7 -26.56 17.06 2.31
C GLY A 7 -27.00 16.64 3.73
N LYS A 8 -27.22 15.34 4.01
CA LYS A 8 -27.57 14.83 5.34
C LYS A 8 -26.49 15.16 6.38
N THR A 9 -26.86 15.26 7.66
CA THR A 9 -25.90 15.48 8.74
C THR A 9 -24.87 14.35 8.80
N SER A 10 -23.59 14.72 8.79
CA SER A 10 -22.46 13.80 8.67
C SER A 10 -21.57 13.74 9.93
N GLY A 11 -21.86 14.60 10.91
CA GLY A 11 -21.02 14.77 12.09
C GLY A 11 -19.68 15.40 11.72
N TYR A 12 -18.59 14.70 12.03
CA TYR A 12 -17.20 15.13 11.82
C TYR A 12 -16.71 14.90 10.37
N TYR A 13 -17.25 13.90 9.67
CA TYR A 13 -16.74 13.50 8.35
C TYR A 13 -17.39 14.27 7.19
N PRO A 14 -16.72 14.36 6.01
CA PRO A 14 -17.28 15.02 4.82
C PRO A 14 -18.45 14.27 4.16
N ILE A 15 -18.57 12.96 4.39
CA ILE A 15 -19.65 12.11 3.85
C ILE A 15 -20.32 11.31 4.96
N CYS A 16 -21.64 11.11 4.86
CA CYS A 16 -22.40 10.39 5.88
C CYS A 16 -22.03 8.89 5.90
N LYS A 17 -22.39 8.18 6.99
CA LYS A 17 -22.08 6.75 7.18
C LYS A 17 -22.51 5.87 6.00
N GLU A 18 -23.61 6.21 5.34
CA GLU A 18 -24.12 5.49 4.18
C GLU A 18 -23.17 5.61 2.97
N HIS A 19 -22.84 6.85 2.57
CA HIS A 19 -21.88 7.09 1.49
C HIS A 19 -20.46 6.61 1.81
N TYR A 20 -20.10 6.56 3.09
CA TYR A 20 -18.86 5.94 3.53
C TYR A 20 -18.85 4.41 3.28
N LYS A 21 -19.97 3.71 3.53
CA LYS A 21 -20.11 2.29 3.18
C LYS A 21 -20.17 2.05 1.66
N MET A 22 -20.54 3.06 0.89
CA MET A 22 -20.54 3.01 -0.57
C MET A 22 -19.14 3.25 -1.13
N SER A 23 -18.31 4.07 -0.48
CA SER A 23 -16.92 4.28 -0.91
C SER A 23 -16.08 3.00 -0.80
N THR A 24 -16.32 2.17 0.21
CA THR A 24 -15.67 0.84 0.32
C THR A 24 -16.10 -0.13 -0.79
N ARG A 25 -17.18 0.18 -1.52
CA ARG A 25 -17.67 -0.59 -2.68
C ARG A 25 -17.31 0.06 -4.02
N GLY A 26 -16.55 1.16 -4.01
CA GLY A 26 -16.21 1.90 -5.24
C GLY A 26 -17.36 2.71 -5.84
N GLU A 27 -18.50 2.82 -5.16
CA GLU A 27 -19.68 3.56 -5.63
C GLU A 27 -19.55 5.07 -5.33
N VAL A 28 -18.61 5.46 -4.47
CA VAL A 28 -18.31 6.84 -4.09
C VAL A 28 -16.80 7.06 -4.17
N ALA A 29 -16.39 8.13 -4.83
CA ALA A 29 -14.99 8.50 -4.98
C ALA A 29 -14.75 9.97 -4.60
N LYS A 30 -13.51 10.29 -4.22
CA LYS A 30 -13.05 11.66 -4.04
C LYS A 30 -12.38 12.12 -5.33
N CYS A 31 -12.84 13.21 -5.90
CA CYS A 31 -12.28 13.75 -7.14
C CYS A 31 -10.84 14.19 -6.92
N LYS A 32 -9.91 13.70 -7.73
CA LYS A 32 -8.49 14.09 -7.66
C LYS A 32 -8.25 15.56 -8.05
N LEU A 33 -9.12 16.14 -8.88
CA LEU A 33 -8.98 17.52 -9.36
C LEU A 33 -9.48 18.56 -8.35
N CYS A 34 -10.64 18.35 -7.73
CA CYS A 34 -11.27 19.34 -6.85
C CYS A 34 -11.41 18.90 -5.39
N GLY A 35 -11.03 17.66 -5.07
CA GLY A 35 -11.12 17.10 -3.72
C GLY A 35 -12.54 16.82 -3.21
N LYS A 36 -13.59 17.06 -4.00
CA LYS A 36 -14.98 16.80 -3.62
C LYS A 36 -15.35 15.34 -3.78
N TRP A 37 -16.18 14.86 -2.87
CA TRP A 37 -16.77 13.53 -2.95
C TRP A 37 -17.95 13.50 -3.91
N TYR A 38 -18.05 12.45 -4.72
CA TYR A 38 -19.10 12.26 -5.73
C TYR A 38 -19.49 10.79 -5.87
N LEU A 39 -20.69 10.54 -6.40
CA LEU A 39 -21.12 9.19 -6.79
C LEU A 39 -20.46 8.83 -8.12
N THR A 40 -19.84 7.66 -8.20
CA THR A 40 -19.13 7.26 -9.43
C THR A 40 -20.08 7.13 -10.62
N SER A 41 -21.35 6.82 -10.38
CA SER A 41 -22.41 6.75 -11.39
C SER A 41 -22.76 8.12 -12.01
N THR A 42 -22.63 9.22 -11.26
CA THR A 42 -22.97 10.57 -11.76
C THR A 42 -21.74 11.35 -12.22
N GLY A 43 -20.54 10.89 -11.89
CA GLY A 43 -19.32 11.67 -12.12
C GLY A 43 -19.21 12.89 -11.20
N CYS A 44 -18.08 13.59 -11.27
CA CYS A 44 -17.86 14.79 -10.47
C CYS A 44 -18.50 16.00 -11.17
N SER A 45 -19.65 16.44 -10.66
CA SER A 45 -20.40 17.60 -11.19
C SER A 45 -19.62 18.90 -11.23
N SER A 46 -18.61 19.06 -10.36
CA SER A 46 -17.74 20.25 -10.34
C SER A 46 -16.64 20.23 -11.41
N CYS A 47 -16.46 19.12 -12.12
CA CYS A 47 -15.40 18.91 -13.11
C CYS A 47 -15.93 18.42 -14.47
N GLU A 48 -17.25 18.45 -14.70
CA GLU A 48 -17.86 18.06 -15.98
C GLU A 48 -17.23 18.84 -17.14
N GLY A 49 -16.71 18.11 -18.13
CA GLY A 49 -16.04 18.70 -19.31
C GLY A 49 -14.52 18.82 -19.22
N LYS A 50 -13.91 18.65 -18.04
CA LYS A 50 -12.45 18.44 -17.93
C LYS A 50 -12.17 16.95 -18.06
N LYS A 51 -12.09 16.45 -19.30
CA LYS A 51 -11.55 15.12 -19.55
C LYS A 51 -10.12 15.12 -19.03
N SER A 52 -9.86 14.44 -17.92
CA SER A 52 -8.51 13.92 -17.71
C SER A 52 -8.31 12.92 -18.83
N GLU A 53 -7.40 13.24 -19.76
CA GLU A 53 -6.73 12.24 -20.56
C GLU A 53 -6.38 11.05 -19.67
N GLN A 54 -6.52 9.87 -20.26
CA GLN A 54 -6.35 8.57 -19.64
C GLN A 54 -5.31 8.58 -18.52
N GLU A 55 -5.76 8.10 -17.36
CA GLU A 55 -5.03 8.04 -16.10
C GLU A 55 -3.55 7.71 -16.31
N SER A 56 -2.71 8.74 -16.28
CA SER A 56 -1.28 8.58 -16.05
C SER A 56 -1.12 7.80 -14.75
N LYS A 57 -0.46 6.64 -14.83
CA LYS A 57 -0.05 5.81 -13.67
C LYS A 57 0.91 6.53 -12.72
N TRP A 58 1.35 7.74 -13.07
CA TRP A 58 2.39 8.48 -12.36
C TRP A 58 1.90 9.87 -11.98
N ALA A 59 2.35 10.36 -10.81
CA ALA A 59 1.96 11.65 -10.24
C ALA A 59 2.18 12.81 -11.25
N PRO A 60 1.37 13.88 -11.24
CA PRO A 60 1.39 14.95 -12.24
C PRO A 60 2.75 15.62 -12.44
N ASP A 61 3.56 15.67 -11.39
CA ASP A 61 4.86 16.37 -11.37
C ASP A 61 6.05 15.46 -11.67
N THR A 62 5.83 14.18 -11.97
CA THR A 62 6.92 13.28 -12.38
C THR A 62 7.48 13.76 -13.72
N PRO A 63 8.77 14.13 -13.82
CA PRO A 63 9.36 14.58 -15.06
C PRO A 63 9.18 13.54 -16.17
N GLU A 64 8.91 13.99 -17.39
CA GLU A 64 8.58 13.10 -18.52
C GLU A 64 9.73 12.12 -18.83
N SER A 65 10.98 12.55 -18.62
CA SER A 65 12.17 11.70 -18.69
C SER A 65 12.16 10.57 -17.65
N VAL A 66 11.62 10.81 -16.46
CA VAL A 66 11.53 9.84 -15.37
C VAL A 66 10.40 8.85 -15.64
N ARG A 67 9.23 9.32 -16.11
CA ARG A 67 8.11 8.43 -16.49
C ARG A 67 8.52 7.47 -17.60
N ARG A 68 9.11 8.01 -18.67
CA ARG A 68 9.57 7.24 -19.82
C ARG A 68 10.64 6.22 -19.42
N TRP A 69 11.59 6.63 -18.59
CA TRP A 69 12.61 5.74 -18.06
C TRP A 69 12.03 4.60 -17.19
N MET A 70 11.04 4.89 -16.33
CA MET A 70 10.39 3.91 -15.45
C MET A 70 9.53 2.88 -16.19
N ASP A 71 8.90 3.29 -17.29
CA ASP A 71 8.10 2.40 -18.16
C ASP A 71 9.00 1.53 -19.07
N GLU A 72 10.19 2.02 -19.45
CA GLU A 72 11.13 1.35 -20.36
C GLU A 72 12.14 0.41 -19.64
N ASN A 73 12.51 0.64 -18.36
CA ASN A 73 13.72 0.04 -17.75
C ASN A 73 13.50 -0.75 -16.43
N ARG A 74 12.43 -1.54 -16.29
CA ARG A 74 12.27 -2.45 -15.14
C ARG A 74 13.03 -3.77 -15.36
N PRO A 75 14.38 -3.79 -15.36
CA PRO A 75 15.10 -4.23 -14.17
C PRO A 75 16.43 -3.44 -13.93
N ASP A 76 16.86 -3.35 -12.67
CA ASP A 76 18.22 -2.93 -12.27
C ASP A 76 18.54 -1.41 -12.24
N ILE A 77 18.11 -0.77 -11.14
CA ILE A 77 18.71 0.41 -10.48
C ILE A 77 18.53 1.82 -11.12
N PHE A 78 17.96 2.67 -10.28
CA PHE A 78 17.98 4.14 -10.20
C PHE A 78 19.25 4.86 -10.70
N PRO A 79 19.10 5.95 -11.49
CA PRO A 79 20.20 6.88 -11.68
C PRO A 79 19.92 8.36 -11.33
N ALA A 80 18.73 8.74 -10.85
CA ALA A 80 18.48 10.16 -10.54
C ALA A 80 18.04 10.47 -9.10
N PHE A 81 17.30 9.57 -8.44
CA PHE A 81 16.77 9.83 -7.09
C PHE A 81 17.20 8.72 -6.14
N ARG A 82 17.82 9.07 -5.02
CA ARG A 82 18.14 8.11 -3.95
C ARG A 82 16.93 7.77 -3.08
N HIS A 83 15.86 8.55 -3.19
CA HIS A 83 14.62 8.43 -2.41
C HIS A 83 13.42 8.76 -3.29
N ILE A 84 12.35 7.99 -3.18
CA ILE A 84 11.04 8.24 -3.79
C ILE A 84 10.01 8.24 -2.67
N PHE A 85 9.07 9.18 -2.71
CA PHE A 85 7.91 9.18 -1.84
C PHE A 85 6.73 8.52 -2.57
N LEU A 86 6.08 7.56 -1.91
CA LEU A 86 4.90 6.86 -2.41
C LEU A 86 3.81 6.84 -1.33
N GLU A 87 2.55 6.87 -1.76
CA GLU A 87 1.42 6.80 -0.85
C GLU A 87 0.34 5.82 -1.32
N GLY A 88 -0.44 5.30 -0.37
CA GLY A 88 -1.60 4.46 -0.62
C GLY A 88 -1.31 3.23 -1.48
N VAL A 89 -2.00 3.15 -2.62
CA VAL A 89 -1.91 2.00 -3.54
C VAL A 89 -0.55 1.91 -4.20
N ASP A 90 0.08 3.04 -4.55
CA ASP A 90 1.37 3.06 -5.23
C ASP A 90 2.48 2.50 -4.33
N LEU A 91 2.47 2.88 -3.04
CA LEU A 91 3.35 2.31 -2.02
C LEU A 91 3.13 0.80 -1.86
N SER A 92 1.86 0.37 -1.76
CA SER A 92 1.51 -1.03 -1.57
C SER A 92 1.90 -1.90 -2.76
N ASP A 93 1.66 -1.43 -3.98
CA ASP A 93 2.02 -2.11 -5.21
C ASP A 93 3.52 -2.12 -5.45
N PHE A 94 4.22 -1.03 -5.10
CA PHE A 94 5.67 -0.98 -5.16
C PHE A 94 6.29 -2.01 -4.22
N ALA A 95 5.90 -2.00 -2.94
CA ALA A 95 6.40 -2.95 -1.95
C ALA A 95 6.11 -4.41 -2.35
N ARG A 96 4.89 -4.70 -2.81
CA ARG A 96 4.50 -6.03 -3.29
C ARG A 96 5.37 -6.49 -4.46
N ARG A 97 5.55 -5.64 -5.48
CA ARG A 97 6.36 -5.96 -6.65
C ARG A 97 7.83 -6.09 -6.31
N LEU A 98 8.33 -5.27 -5.40
CA LEU A 98 9.71 -5.31 -4.91
C LEU A 98 9.97 -6.67 -4.26
N VAL A 99 9.15 -7.07 -3.28
CA VAL A 99 9.25 -8.39 -2.63
C VAL A 99 9.16 -9.52 -3.65
N SER A 100 8.17 -9.51 -4.57
CA SER A 100 8.01 -10.60 -5.56
C SER A 100 9.22 -10.83 -6.47
N ARG A 101 10.08 -9.81 -6.61
CA ARG A 101 11.27 -9.83 -7.46
C ARG A 101 12.55 -10.10 -6.69
N ALA A 102 12.50 -10.26 -5.37
CA ALA A 102 13.68 -10.57 -4.57
C ALA A 102 14.41 -11.81 -5.10
N GLU A 103 15.74 -11.74 -5.07
CA GLU A 103 16.66 -12.77 -5.58
C GLU A 103 17.65 -13.28 -4.52
N GLN A 104 17.89 -12.52 -3.46
CA GLN A 104 18.88 -12.82 -2.43
C GLN A 104 18.26 -12.81 -1.03
N SER A 105 17.61 -11.71 -0.65
CA SER A 105 17.12 -11.53 0.72
C SER A 105 15.88 -10.64 0.81
N VAL A 106 15.03 -10.92 1.81
CA VAL A 106 13.94 -10.04 2.23
C VAL A 106 13.95 -9.94 3.76
N LEU A 107 14.17 -8.72 4.26
CA LEU A 107 14.01 -8.40 5.68
C LEU A 107 12.76 -7.55 5.86
N VAL A 108 11.81 -8.07 6.64
CA VAL A 108 10.63 -7.31 7.07
C VAL A 108 10.75 -6.97 8.53
N ILE A 109 10.58 -5.69 8.86
CA ILE A 109 10.44 -5.21 10.23
C ILE A 109 9.09 -4.54 10.34
N ASN A 110 8.15 -5.12 11.08
CA ASN A 110 6.81 -4.54 11.22
C ASN A 110 6.17 -4.95 12.55
N PRO A 111 5.58 -4.03 13.34
CA PRO A 111 4.91 -4.41 14.60
C PRO A 111 3.73 -5.36 14.39
N PHE A 112 3.10 -5.36 13.21
CA PHE A 112 1.93 -6.18 12.91
C PHE A 112 2.06 -6.84 11.54
N VAL A 113 2.12 -8.17 11.55
CA VAL A 113 2.25 -9.00 10.35
C VAL A 113 1.05 -9.95 10.26
N ASN A 114 0.28 -9.87 9.18
CA ASN A 114 -0.80 -10.81 8.91
C ASN A 114 -1.03 -10.92 7.39
N LYS A 115 -1.99 -11.74 6.98
CA LYS A 115 -2.46 -11.87 5.61
C LYS A 115 -2.73 -10.49 4.98
N GLY A 116 -2.07 -10.24 3.86
CA GLY A 116 -2.12 -8.98 3.11
C GLY A 116 -1.41 -9.13 1.77
N HIS A 117 -1.49 -8.13 0.91
CA HIS A 117 -0.95 -8.22 -0.45
C HIS A 117 0.57 -8.44 -0.47
N VAL A 118 1.31 -7.71 0.38
CA VAL A 118 2.77 -7.82 0.47
C VAL A 118 3.21 -9.11 1.18
N SER A 119 2.60 -9.42 2.33
CA SER A 119 2.96 -10.62 3.10
C SER A 119 2.66 -11.93 2.36
N ASN A 120 1.65 -11.94 1.48
CA ASN A 120 1.38 -13.09 0.62
C ASN A 120 2.49 -13.33 -0.40
N GLU A 121 3.26 -12.31 -0.80
CA GLU A 121 4.39 -12.51 -1.72
C GLU A 121 5.56 -13.22 -1.04
N LEU A 122 5.72 -13.10 0.29
CA LEU A 122 6.77 -13.80 1.04
C LEU A 122 6.71 -15.31 0.79
N PHE A 123 5.53 -15.91 0.88
CA PHE A 123 5.34 -17.34 0.61
C PHE A 123 5.74 -17.75 -0.81
N LYS A 124 5.52 -16.88 -1.81
CA LYS A 124 5.89 -17.18 -3.20
C LYS A 124 7.39 -17.10 -3.41
N VAL A 125 8.05 -16.15 -2.75
CA VAL A 125 9.51 -16.00 -2.90
C VAL A 125 10.29 -17.00 -2.07
N CYS A 126 9.69 -17.61 -1.03
CA CYS A 126 10.24 -18.80 -0.37
C CYS A 126 10.58 -19.91 -1.37
N GLU A 127 9.78 -20.08 -2.43
CA GLU A 127 10.03 -21.10 -3.48
C GLU A 127 11.36 -20.87 -4.22
N LYS A 128 11.90 -19.65 -4.18
CA LYS A 128 13.18 -19.29 -4.82
C LYS A 128 14.40 -19.59 -3.96
N ASN A 129 14.23 -20.14 -2.75
CA ASN A 129 15.32 -20.45 -1.82
C ASN A 129 16.20 -19.23 -1.45
N ILE A 130 15.56 -18.09 -1.20
CA ILE A 130 16.20 -16.84 -0.75
C ILE A 130 16.06 -16.67 0.76
N GLU A 131 16.91 -15.85 1.38
CA GLU A 131 16.85 -15.56 2.82
C GLU A 131 15.65 -14.67 3.14
N ILE A 132 14.80 -15.07 4.09
CA ILE A 132 13.64 -14.27 4.48
C ILE A 132 13.56 -14.24 6.00
N SER A 133 13.69 -13.04 6.56
CA SER A 133 13.58 -12.81 8.00
C SER A 133 12.52 -11.75 8.29
N VAL A 134 11.69 -12.04 9.29
CA VAL A 134 10.60 -11.16 9.72
C VAL A 134 10.77 -10.86 11.21
N ILE A 135 10.95 -9.59 11.54
CA ILE A 135 11.00 -9.08 12.91
C ILE A 135 9.66 -8.41 13.22
N THR A 136 8.89 -9.00 14.14
CA THR A 136 7.53 -8.56 14.49
C THR A 136 7.27 -8.67 15.99
N ARG A 137 6.17 -8.11 16.48
CA ARG A 137 5.68 -8.40 17.83
C ARG A 137 5.03 -9.79 17.87
N SER A 138 4.92 -10.35 19.07
CA SER A 138 4.16 -11.57 19.27
C SER A 138 2.70 -11.38 18.85
N PRO A 139 2.09 -12.36 18.18
CA PRO A 139 0.68 -12.28 17.78
C PRO A 139 -0.23 -12.30 19.01
N ASP A 140 -1.27 -11.46 19.01
CA ASP A 140 -2.19 -11.26 20.14
C ASP A 140 -3.55 -11.96 19.97
N SER A 141 -3.77 -12.60 18.82
CA SER A 141 -5.03 -13.23 18.45
C SER A 141 -4.82 -14.46 17.57
N GLN A 142 -5.73 -15.42 17.66
CA GLN A 142 -5.61 -16.72 16.97
C GLN A 142 -5.35 -16.56 15.47
N LYS A 143 -6.03 -15.61 14.81
CA LYS A 143 -5.82 -15.32 13.39
C LYS A 143 -4.37 -14.96 13.05
N TYR A 144 -3.68 -14.20 13.91
CA TYR A 144 -2.28 -13.83 13.70
C TYR A 144 -1.36 -15.00 14.06
N ILE A 145 -1.68 -15.76 15.10
CA ILE A 145 -0.97 -16.99 15.48
C ILE A 145 -0.93 -17.96 14.28
N ASP A 146 -2.10 -18.28 13.72
CA ASP A 146 -2.22 -19.19 12.57
C ASP A 146 -1.42 -18.71 11.35
N PHE A 147 -1.31 -17.39 11.16
CA PHE A 147 -0.55 -16.82 10.06
C PHE A 147 0.97 -16.90 10.31
N HIS A 148 1.40 -16.60 11.54
CA HIS A 148 2.80 -16.70 11.94
C HIS A 148 3.30 -18.15 11.89
N GLU A 149 2.45 -19.12 12.27
CA GLU A 149 2.73 -20.55 12.12
C GLU A 149 2.98 -20.92 10.66
N LYS A 150 2.14 -20.46 9.74
CA LYS A 150 2.34 -20.68 8.29
C LYS A 150 3.65 -20.09 7.78
N LEU A 151 4.05 -18.90 8.24
CA LEU A 151 5.34 -18.31 7.88
C LEU A 151 6.49 -19.22 8.31
N LYS A 152 6.46 -19.71 9.56
CA LYS A 152 7.47 -20.63 10.09
C LYS A 152 7.50 -21.95 9.33
N GLU A 153 6.33 -22.53 9.03
CA GLU A 153 6.20 -23.76 8.23
C GLU A 153 6.76 -23.61 6.82
N ALA A 154 6.65 -22.40 6.24
CA ALA A 154 7.25 -22.06 4.95
C ALA A 154 8.78 -21.86 5.01
N GLY A 155 9.41 -22.00 6.18
CA GLY A 155 10.85 -21.83 6.37
C GLY A 155 11.29 -20.37 6.55
N ILE A 156 10.35 -19.44 6.77
CA ILE A 156 10.67 -18.03 7.03
C ILE A 156 11.13 -17.86 8.47
N GLU A 157 12.27 -17.20 8.67
CA GLU A 157 12.76 -16.86 10.00
C GLU A 157 11.86 -15.79 10.63
N LEU A 158 11.37 -16.07 11.84
CA LEU A 158 10.48 -15.16 12.57
C LEU A 158 11.08 -14.82 13.94
N VAL A 159 11.44 -13.56 14.12
CA VAL A 159 12.02 -13.01 15.36
C VAL A 159 11.00 -12.11 16.05
N TYR A 160 10.76 -12.38 17.33
CA TYR A 160 9.82 -11.59 18.12
C TYR A 160 10.51 -10.49 18.92
N ASN A 161 10.02 -9.25 18.79
CA ASN A 161 10.46 -8.10 19.57
C ASN A 161 9.27 -7.19 19.91
N GLU A 162 8.87 -7.18 21.18
CA GLU A 162 7.70 -6.43 21.66
C GLU A 162 7.86 -4.90 21.58
N THR A 163 9.09 -4.39 21.53
CA THR A 163 9.36 -2.95 21.50
C THR A 163 9.32 -2.37 20.09
N ILE A 164 9.30 -3.22 19.06
CA ILE A 164 9.44 -2.76 17.68
C ILE A 164 8.20 -1.97 17.23
N HIS A 165 8.41 -0.83 16.57
CA HIS A 165 7.35 -0.06 15.94
C HIS A 165 7.72 0.41 14.52
N ALA A 166 8.93 0.06 14.07
CA ALA A 166 9.43 0.31 12.73
C ALA A 166 8.64 -0.50 11.71
N LYS A 167 8.51 0.04 10.49
CA LYS A 167 7.76 -0.54 9.37
C LYS A 167 8.64 -0.42 8.13
N VAL A 168 9.54 -1.37 8.03
CA VAL A 168 10.61 -1.41 7.04
C VAL A 168 10.49 -2.71 6.26
N ILE A 169 10.65 -2.61 4.94
CA ILE A 169 10.86 -3.75 4.06
C ILE A 169 12.16 -3.49 3.31
N MET A 170 13.14 -4.36 3.49
CA MET A 170 14.43 -4.32 2.81
C MET A 170 14.52 -5.52 1.87
N VAL A 171 14.95 -5.30 0.65
CA VAL A 171 15.09 -6.34 -0.37
C VAL A 171 16.48 -6.30 -0.99
N ASP A 172 17.13 -7.46 -1.02
CA ASP A 172 18.44 -7.72 -1.63
C ASP A 172 19.52 -6.71 -1.23
N ASP A 173 19.47 -6.26 0.03
CA ASP A 173 20.32 -5.22 0.63
C ASP A 173 20.46 -3.91 -0.18
N SER A 174 19.54 -3.68 -1.12
CA SER A 174 19.67 -2.64 -2.15
C SER A 174 18.54 -1.61 -2.10
N VAL A 175 17.32 -2.06 -1.76
CA VAL A 175 16.14 -1.18 -1.69
C VAL A 175 15.47 -1.33 -0.34
N VAL A 176 15.22 -0.18 0.30
CA VAL A 176 14.48 -0.09 1.55
C VAL A 176 13.20 0.71 1.34
N VAL A 177 12.09 0.17 1.83
CA VAL A 177 10.80 0.86 1.99
C VAL A 177 10.63 1.15 3.47
N VAL A 178 10.61 2.43 3.86
CA VAL A 178 10.25 2.86 5.22
C VAL A 178 8.89 3.51 5.13
N SER A 179 7.91 3.10 5.94
CA SER A 179 6.56 3.64 5.80
C SER A 179 5.79 3.72 7.11
N SER A 180 4.59 4.28 7.07
CA SER A 180 3.61 4.15 8.16
C SER A 180 2.79 2.84 8.09
N MET A 181 2.93 2.06 7.01
CA MET A 181 2.08 0.92 6.68
C MET A 181 2.34 -0.32 7.56
N ASN A 182 1.32 -0.76 8.29
CA ASN A 182 1.33 -2.09 8.91
C ASN A 182 1.15 -3.19 7.85
N MET A 183 1.72 -4.37 8.08
CA MET A 183 1.69 -5.45 7.09
C MET A 183 0.47 -6.37 7.25
N TYR A 184 -0.75 -5.84 7.03
CA TYR A 184 -1.98 -6.61 6.96
C TYR A 184 -3.01 -5.99 6.00
N ALA A 185 -3.99 -6.78 5.54
CA ALA A 185 -4.94 -6.39 4.48
C ALA A 185 -5.67 -5.04 4.67
N HIS A 186 -6.00 -4.65 5.91
CA HIS A 186 -6.67 -3.38 6.20
C HIS A 186 -5.77 -2.13 6.13
N SER A 187 -4.45 -2.28 6.15
CA SER A 187 -3.50 -1.15 5.96
C SER A 187 -3.14 -0.91 4.50
N SER A 188 -3.13 -1.96 3.66
CA SER A 188 -2.74 -1.87 2.24
C SER A 188 -3.86 -1.44 1.27
N GLY A 189 -5.03 -1.03 1.78
CA GLY A 189 -6.27 -0.94 1.00
C GLY A 189 -7.04 0.38 1.06
N GLY A 190 -6.39 1.50 1.40
CA GLY A 190 -7.05 2.81 1.41
C GLY A 190 -7.99 3.06 2.61
N GLY A 191 -7.88 2.27 3.67
CA GLY A 191 -8.56 2.53 4.96
C GLY A 191 -7.81 3.52 5.86
N VAL A 192 -6.52 3.71 5.63
CA VAL A 192 -5.62 4.62 6.36
C VAL A 192 -4.72 5.30 5.32
N TRP A 193 -4.43 6.60 5.48
CA TRP A 193 -3.47 7.30 4.63
C TRP A 193 -2.08 6.80 4.99
N GLU A 194 -1.57 5.83 4.23
CA GLU A 194 -0.21 5.30 4.40
C GLU A 194 0.75 5.99 3.43
N ALA A 195 1.94 6.33 3.92
CA ALA A 195 2.99 7.00 3.16
C ALA A 195 4.37 6.44 3.52
N GLY A 196 5.31 6.51 2.58
CA GLY A 196 6.68 6.00 2.72
C GLY A 196 7.63 6.52 1.66
#